data_AF-A0A7S2Z7N0-F1
#
_entry.id   AF-A0A7S2Z7N0-F1
#
_cell.length_a   1.000
_cell.length_b   1.000
_cell.length_c   1.000
_cell.angle_alpha   90.00
_cell.angle_beta   90.00
_cell.angle_gamma   90.00
#
_symmetry.space_group_name_H-M   'P 1'
#
loop_
_entity.id
_entity.type
_entity.pdbx_description
1 polymer ?
#
loop_
_entity_poly.entity_id
_entity_poly.type
_entity_poly.pdbx_seq_one_letter_code
_entity_poly.pdbx_strand_id
1 'polypeptide(L)'
;FEEAVGGGSKAAAVNKEAFRAALNAILQRRAFVLPAFAIYGGVAGLYDYGPPGCAVKSNIQNYWKRHFVLEEKMLEIEGSAVTPEPVLKASGHVERFTDLMVK
;
A
#
# COMPACT_ATOMS: atom_id res chain seq x y z
N PHE A 1 2.90 -38.60 -27.77
CA PHE A 1 4.02 -38.27 -26.87
C PHE A 1 3.96 -36.76 -26.59
N GLU A 2 2.84 -36.28 -26.04
CA GLU A 2 2.64 -34.84 -25.82
C GLU A 2 1.52 -34.60 -24.80
N GLU A 3 1.71 -35.08 -23.58
CA GLU A 3 0.78 -34.82 -22.47
C GLU A 3 1.57 -34.69 -21.15
N ALA A 4 2.42 -33.66 -21.02
CA ALA A 4 3.22 -33.49 -19.80
C ALA A 4 3.75 -32.06 -19.51
N VAL A 5 3.01 -30.98 -19.81
CA VAL A 5 3.48 -29.61 -19.47
C VAL A 5 2.45 -28.75 -18.69
N GLY A 6 1.25 -29.27 -18.37
CA GLY A 6 0.19 -28.46 -17.73
C GLY A 6 0.10 -28.44 -16.19
N GLY A 7 0.85 -29.28 -15.47
CA GLY A 7 0.50 -29.64 -14.08
C GLY A 7 1.04 -28.76 -12.94
N GLY A 8 2.07 -27.94 -13.17
CA GLY A 8 2.85 -27.32 -12.07
C GLY A 8 2.33 -25.97 -11.53
N SER A 9 1.50 -25.25 -12.29
CA SER A 9 1.19 -23.84 -11.99
C SER A 9 0.04 -23.64 -10.99
N LYS A 10 -0.98 -24.51 -11.03
CA LYS A 10 -2.19 -24.36 -10.19
C LYS A 10 -1.93 -24.65 -8.70
N ALA A 11 -1.16 -25.67 -8.37
CA ALA A 11 -0.88 -26.03 -6.97
C ALA A 11 -0.08 -24.94 -6.21
N ALA A 12 0.87 -24.28 -6.89
CA ALA A 12 1.63 -23.17 -6.32
C ALA A 12 0.77 -21.91 -6.13
N ALA A 13 -0.15 -21.63 -7.07
CA ALA A 13 -1.09 -20.52 -6.97
C ALA A 13 -2.10 -20.70 -5.81
N VAL A 14 -2.63 -21.91 -5.63
CA VAL A 14 -3.53 -22.26 -4.52
C VAL A 14 -2.86 -22.02 -3.16
N ASN A 15 -1.56 -22.34 -3.03
CA ASN A 15 -0.80 -22.07 -1.81
C ASN A 15 -0.64 -20.57 -1.55
N LYS A 16 -0.40 -19.77 -2.59
CA LYS A 16 -0.25 -18.30 -2.48
C LYS A 16 -1.54 -17.61 -2.05
N GLU A 17 -2.68 -18.02 -2.59
CA GLU A 17 -3.99 -17.46 -2.22
C GLU A 17 -4.38 -17.82 -0.79
N ALA A 18 -4.20 -19.08 -0.39
CA ALA A 18 -4.43 -19.54 0.98
C ALA A 18 -3.54 -18.79 1.97
N PHE A 19 -2.25 -18.61 1.63
CA PHE A 19 -1.32 -17.83 2.43
C PHE A 19 -1.74 -16.36 2.54
N ARG A 20 -2.14 -15.72 1.43
CA ARG A 20 -2.60 -14.32 1.44
C ARG A 20 -3.83 -14.15 2.33
N ALA A 21 -4.78 -15.09 2.25
CA ALA A 21 -5.97 -15.07 3.10
C ALA A 21 -5.61 -15.22 4.58
N ALA A 22 -4.72 -16.16 4.91
CA ALA A 22 -4.23 -16.38 6.27
C ALA A 22 -3.48 -15.15 6.83
N LEU A 23 -2.62 -14.53 6.01
CA LEU A 23 -1.89 -13.32 6.37
C LEU A 23 -2.84 -12.17 6.66
N ASN A 24 -3.79 -11.90 5.77
CA ASN A 24 -4.78 -10.84 5.95
C ASN A 24 -5.62 -11.06 7.22
N ALA A 25 -6.03 -12.30 7.49
CA ALA A 25 -6.77 -12.64 8.70
C ALA A 25 -5.95 -12.36 9.97
N ILE A 26 -4.65 -12.67 9.97
CA ILE A 26 -3.78 -12.39 11.11
C ILE A 26 -3.58 -10.88 11.29
N LEU A 27 -3.32 -10.14 10.21
CA LEU A 27 -3.12 -8.68 10.25
C LEU A 27 -4.36 -7.96 10.80
N GLN A 28 -5.55 -8.37 10.38
CA GLN A 28 -6.81 -7.81 10.89
C GLN A 28 -7.06 -8.21 12.34
N ARG A 29 -6.94 -9.51 12.68
CA ARG A 29 -7.18 -10.02 14.05
C ARG A 29 -6.24 -9.40 15.09
N ARG A 30 -5.02 -9.06 14.67
CA ARG A 30 -4.01 -8.41 15.52
C ARG A 30 -4.03 -6.88 15.40
N ALA A 31 -5.00 -6.30 14.68
CA ALA A 31 -5.15 -4.87 14.46
C ALA A 31 -3.86 -4.19 13.95
N PHE A 32 -3.17 -4.81 12.99
CA PHE A 32 -2.10 -4.15 12.25
C PHE A 32 -2.67 -3.19 11.20
N VAL A 33 -3.59 -3.70 10.36
CA VAL A 33 -4.26 -2.94 9.31
C VAL A 33 -5.72 -3.35 9.27
N LEU A 34 -6.62 -2.36 9.27
CA LEU A 34 -8.07 -2.55 9.28
C LEU A 34 -8.69 -1.75 8.12
N PRO A 35 -9.79 -2.21 7.50
CA PRO A 35 -10.52 -1.40 6.54
C PRO A 35 -11.04 -0.13 7.20
N ALA A 36 -10.81 1.03 6.59
CA ALA A 36 -11.28 2.27 7.15
C ALA A 36 -12.82 2.31 7.13
N PHE A 37 -13.42 2.90 8.18
CA PHE A 37 -14.88 3.02 8.33
C PHE A 37 -15.64 1.68 8.29
N ALA A 38 -15.02 0.58 8.74
CA ALA A 38 -15.60 -0.76 8.67
C ALA A 38 -17.02 -0.87 9.26
N ILE A 39 -17.31 -0.16 10.35
CA ILE A 39 -18.64 -0.15 10.98
C ILE A 39 -19.73 0.54 10.14
N TYR A 40 -19.33 1.31 9.11
CA TYR A 40 -20.21 1.99 8.16
C TYR A 40 -20.23 1.31 6.78
N GLY A 41 -19.73 0.08 6.68
CA GLY A 41 -19.66 -0.67 5.41
C GLY A 41 -18.29 -0.60 4.70
N GLY A 42 -17.37 0.23 5.20
CA GLY A 42 -16.01 0.35 4.68
C GLY A 42 -15.92 1.08 3.33
N VAL A 43 -14.73 1.62 3.04
CA VAL A 43 -14.44 2.27 1.76
C VAL A 43 -13.24 1.56 1.12
N ALA A 44 -13.44 0.99 -0.07
CA ALA A 44 -12.38 0.31 -0.80
C ALA A 44 -11.21 1.28 -1.08
N GLY A 45 -9.98 0.82 -0.82
CA GLY A 45 -8.77 1.62 -0.98
C GLY A 45 -8.35 2.43 0.25
N LEU A 46 -9.20 2.54 1.28
CA LEU A 46 -8.88 3.23 2.53
C LEU A 46 -8.67 2.24 3.68
N TYR A 47 -7.62 2.46 4.48
CA TYR A 47 -7.22 1.59 5.59
C TYR A 47 -6.71 2.37 6.79
N ASP A 48 -7.04 1.88 7.98
CA ASP A 48 -6.58 2.39 9.26
C ASP A 48 -5.49 1.47 9.84
N TYR A 49 -4.41 2.06 10.33
CA TYR A 49 -3.37 1.34 11.06
C TYR A 49 -3.72 1.27 12.54
N GLY A 50 -3.77 0.07 13.10
CA GLY A 50 -3.94 -0.08 14.55
C GLY A 50 -2.62 0.05 15.31
N PRO A 51 -2.61 -0.15 16.65
CA PRO A 51 -1.44 0.16 17.48
C PRO A 51 -0.11 -0.47 17.02
N PRO A 52 -0.03 -1.79 16.74
CA PRO A 52 1.21 -2.37 16.25
C PRO A 52 1.53 -1.95 14.81
N GLY A 53 0.53 -1.67 13.97
CA GLY A 53 0.72 -1.16 12.62
C GLY A 53 1.34 0.24 12.59
N CYS A 54 0.84 1.14 13.46
CA CYS A 54 1.42 2.46 13.67
C CYS A 54 2.88 2.38 14.13
N ALA A 55 3.19 1.51 15.09
CA ALA A 55 4.56 1.31 15.56
C ALA A 55 5.50 0.85 14.44
N VAL A 56 5.07 -0.14 13.63
CA VAL A 56 5.84 -0.62 12.48
C VAL A 56 6.03 0.49 11.44
N LYS A 57 4.98 1.23 11.10
CA LYS A 57 5.05 2.35 10.14
C LYS A 57 6.07 3.41 10.61
N SER A 58 5.99 3.84 11.86
CA SER A 58 6.91 4.81 12.45
C SER A 58 8.35 4.29 12.48
N ASN A 59 8.56 3.01 12.79
CA ASN A 59 9.89 2.39 12.78
C ASN A 59 10.52 2.38 11.38
N ILE A 60 9.73 2.04 10.35
CA ILE A 60 10.19 2.06 8.96
C ILE A 60 10.52 3.48 8.51
N GLN A 61 9.65 4.46 8.81
CA GLN A 61 9.90 5.86 8.48
C GLN A 61 11.17 6.39 9.17
N ASN A 62 11.36 6.07 10.45
CA ASN A 62 12.56 6.47 11.19
C ASN A 62 13.83 5.83 10.64
N TYR A 63 13.77 4.55 10.28
CA TYR A 63 14.89 3.86 9.65
C TYR A 63 15.26 4.50 8.32
N TRP A 64 14.26 4.78 7.46
CA TRP A 64 14.46 5.43 6.18
C TRP A 64 15.09 6.82 6.33
N LYS A 65 14.59 7.65 7.26
CA LYS A 65 15.16 8.98 7.53
C LYS A 65 16.61 8.90 8.00
N ARG A 66 16.93 7.95 8.88
CA ARG A 66 18.32 7.74 9.32
C ARG A 66 19.21 7.38 8.15
N HIS A 67 18.77 6.46 7.30
CA HIS A 67 19.59 5.97 6.20
C HIS A 67 19.78 6.97 5.07
N PHE A 68 18.76 7.74 4.68
CA PHE A 68 18.88 8.65 3.55
C PHE A 68 19.07 10.10 3.97
N VAL A 69 18.23 10.59 4.88
CA VAL A 69 18.25 12.02 5.24
C VAL A 69 19.49 12.34 6.07
N LEU A 70 19.79 11.55 7.10
CA LEU A 70 20.90 11.83 8.00
C LEU A 70 22.27 11.44 7.41
N GLU A 71 22.40 10.24 6.83
CA GLU A 71 23.69 9.78 6.28
C GLU A 71 24.12 10.61 5.06
N GLU A 72 23.18 10.96 4.16
CA GLU A 72 23.48 11.76 2.96
C GLU A 72 23.33 13.28 3.17
N LYS A 73 22.99 13.71 4.40
CA LYS A 73 22.81 15.12 4.78
C LYS A 73 21.79 15.86 3.91
N MET A 74 20.66 15.22 3.62
CA MET A 74 19.56 15.84 2.88
C MET A 74 18.79 16.86 3.72
N LEU A 75 18.12 17.80 3.06
CA LEU A 75 17.24 18.78 3.70
C LEU A 75 15.80 18.25 3.72
N GLU A 76 15.33 17.84 4.91
CA GLU A 76 13.95 17.43 5.10
C GLU A 76 13.02 18.65 5.21
N ILE A 77 11.94 18.66 4.44
CA ILE A 77 10.88 19.67 4.49
C ILE A 77 9.51 18.99 4.56
N GLU A 78 8.55 19.61 5.23
CA GLU A 78 7.15 19.17 5.27
C GLU A 78 6.24 20.23 4.63
N GLY A 79 5.41 19.81 3.69
CA GLY A 79 4.48 20.66 2.95
C GLY A 79 3.01 20.37 3.28
N SER A 80 2.11 21.29 2.90
CA SER A 80 0.66 21.08 3.02
C SER A 80 0.16 20.01 2.07
N ALA A 81 -0.82 19.21 2.50
CA ALA A 81 -1.51 18.25 1.63
C ALA A 81 -2.48 18.94 0.64
N VAL A 82 -3.13 20.03 1.07
CA VAL A 82 -4.04 20.79 0.21
C VAL A 82 -3.22 21.64 -0.75
N THR A 83 -3.35 21.36 -2.04
CA THR A 83 -2.56 22.00 -3.11
C THR A 83 -3.46 22.74 -4.09
N PRO A 84 -3.21 24.04 -4.38
CA PRO A 84 -3.98 24.80 -5.38
C PRO A 84 -3.85 24.21 -6.79
N GLU A 85 -4.95 24.23 -7.55
CA GLU A 85 -5.01 23.71 -8.93
C GLU A 85 -3.90 24.23 -9.86
N PRO A 86 -3.53 25.53 -9.87
CA PRO A 86 -2.48 26.02 -10.77
C PRO A 86 -1.14 25.30 -10.63
N VAL A 87 -0.81 24.83 -9.42
CA VAL A 87 0.43 24.07 -9.14
C VAL A 87 0.36 22.67 -9.74
N LEU A 88 -0.78 21.99 -9.64
CA LEU A 88 -0.98 20.67 -10.23
C LEU A 88 -1.07 20.73 -11.75
N LYS A 89 -1.60 21.84 -12.30
CA LYS A 89 -1.62 22.09 -13.74
C LYS A 89 -0.21 22.32 -14.27
N ALA A 90 0.57 23.19 -13.63
CA ALA A 90 1.95 23.46 -14.04
C ALA A 90 2.85 22.23 -13.98
N SER A 91 2.63 21.32 -13.02
CA SER A 91 3.37 20.06 -12.93
C SER A 91 2.87 18.96 -13.89
N GLY A 92 1.80 19.21 -14.64
CA GLY A 92 1.22 18.28 -15.61
C GLY A 92 0.34 17.17 -15.02
N HIS A 93 0.11 17.16 -13.69
CA HIS A 93 -0.70 16.14 -13.04
C HIS A 93 -2.16 16.18 -13.49
N VAL A 94 -2.70 17.38 -13.75
CA VAL A 94 -4.09 17.56 -14.20
C VAL A 94 -4.37 16.85 -15.54
N GLU A 95 -3.39 16.79 -16.44
CA GLU A 95 -3.56 16.20 -17.77
C GLU A 95 -3.17 14.72 -17.81
N ARG A 96 -2.17 14.31 -17.02
CA ARG A 96 -1.51 12.99 -17.17
C ARG A 96 -1.89 11.96 -16.12
N PHE A 97 -2.46 12.36 -14.99
CA PHE A 97 -2.83 11.42 -13.92
C PHE A 97 -4.21 10.79 -14.18
N THR A 98 -4.37 10.14 -15.33
CA THR A 98 -5.62 9.50 -15.76
C THR A 98 -5.39 8.05 -16.19
N ASP A 99 -5.89 7.10 -15.39
CA ASP A 99 -5.94 5.69 -15.77
C ASP A 99 -7.21 5.41 -16.58
N LEU A 100 -7.08 4.84 -17.78
CA LEU A 100 -8.22 4.52 -18.66
C LEU A 100 -9.13 3.49 -17.99
N MET A 101 -10.40 3.85 -17.79
CA MET A 101 -11.41 2.98 -17.20
C MET A 101 -12.40 2.50 -18.27
N VAL A 102 -12.62 1.18 -18.33
CA VAL A 102 -13.68 0.56 -19.14
C VAL A 102 -14.81 0.09 -18.21
N LYS A 103 -16.06 0.13 -18.68
CA LYS A 103 -17.24 -0.31 -17.94
C LYS A 103 -17.73 -1.66 -18.42
#